data_AF-A0A7S4IHK8-F1
#
_entry.id   AF-A0A7S4IHK8-F1
#
_cell.length_a   1.000
_cell.length_b   1.000
_cell.length_c   1.000
_cell.angle_alpha   90.00
_cell.angle_beta   90.00
_cell.angle_gamma   90.00
#
_symmetry.space_group_name_H-M   'P 1'
#
loop_
_entity.id
_entity.type
_entity.pdbx_description
1 polymer ?
#
loop_
_entity_poly.entity_id
_entity_poly.type
_entity_poly.pdbx_seq_one_letter_code
_entity_poly.pdbx_strand_id
1 'polypeptide(L)'
;KMWEQFYLEDECFLKKPEGEELPPVLEIPPVANLWCIYGINLKTEISYYYNSHDSHYHLDSNASALNGTVQEEVNKHGLPVSSGVAFETKDTPQEAFGRVGSGDGTVPFCSLAYCHQWKARAEEKKTGQNIVIHELHQKEHRTMLKDDVVIDKILDCLLTPADENAE
;
A
#
# COMPACT_ATOMS: atom_id res chain seq x y z
N LYS A 1 22.39 -14.96 2.30
CA LYS A 1 23.64 -14.18 2.38
C LYS A 1 23.52 -12.80 1.73
N MET A 2 23.33 -12.66 0.42
CA MET A 2 23.12 -11.32 -0.17
C MET A 2 21.78 -10.68 0.26
N TRP A 3 20.69 -11.45 0.30
CA TRP A 3 19.38 -10.93 0.72
C TRP A 3 19.31 -10.60 2.23
N GLU A 4 19.99 -11.37 3.08
CA GLU A 4 20.08 -11.10 4.52
C GLU A 4 20.80 -9.76 4.77
N GLN A 5 21.88 -9.49 4.04
CA GLN A 5 22.66 -8.26 4.17
C GLN A 5 21.89 -6.99 3.70
N PHE A 6 21.10 -7.08 2.62
CA PHE A 6 20.38 -5.92 2.06
C PHE A 6 18.97 -5.71 2.63
N TYR A 7 18.37 -6.71 3.28
CA TYR A 7 17.01 -6.61 3.81
C TYR A 7 16.89 -6.86 5.32
N LEU A 8 17.73 -7.72 5.91
CA LEU A 8 17.65 -8.03 7.34
C LEU A 8 18.65 -7.22 8.19
N GLU A 9 19.82 -6.90 7.64
CA GLU A 9 20.88 -6.17 8.34
C GLU A 9 20.89 -4.67 8.02
N ASP A 10 20.05 -4.24 7.09
CA ASP A 10 19.94 -2.84 6.68
C ASP A 10 19.30 -2.01 7.82
N GLU A 11 20.01 -0.95 8.23
CA GLU A 11 19.60 -0.10 9.35
C GLU A 11 18.26 0.61 9.08
N CYS A 12 17.89 0.81 7.81
CA CYS A 12 16.59 1.36 7.41
C CYS A 12 15.42 0.37 7.54
N PHE A 13 15.67 -0.94 7.71
CA PHE A 13 14.59 -1.93 7.73
C PHE A 13 14.36 -2.57 9.09
N LEU A 14 15.40 -2.84 9.91
CA LEU A 14 15.22 -3.61 11.15
C LEU A 14 16.02 -3.17 12.40
N LYS A 15 17.05 -2.31 12.30
CA LYS A 15 17.68 -1.79 13.52
C LYS A 15 16.78 -0.72 14.15
N LYS A 16 15.94 -1.15 15.10
CA LYS A 16 15.27 -0.23 16.01
C LYS A 16 16.31 0.41 16.93
N PRO A 17 16.38 1.74 17.03
CA PRO A 17 16.96 2.38 18.19
C PRO A 17 16.23 1.90 19.45
N GLU A 18 16.98 1.64 20.51
CA GLU A 18 16.43 1.18 21.79
C GLU A 18 15.41 2.22 22.31
N GLY A 19 14.14 1.84 22.42
CA GLY A 19 13.05 2.71 22.87
C GLY A 19 12.04 3.16 21.80
N GLU A 20 12.21 2.77 20.53
CA GLU A 20 11.23 3.10 19.47
C GLU A 20 10.14 2.02 19.27
N GLU A 21 8.88 2.46 19.15
CA GLU A 21 7.71 1.58 19.04
C GLU A 21 7.62 0.89 17.67
N LEU A 22 7.98 1.58 16.59
CA LEU A 22 7.84 1.09 15.21
C LEU A 22 9.19 0.74 14.56
N PRO A 23 9.23 -0.22 13.62
CA PRO A 23 10.43 -0.46 12.82
C PRO A 23 10.70 0.74 11.89
N PRO A 24 11.97 1.04 11.55
CA PRO A 24 12.31 2.25 10.79
C PRO A 24 11.59 2.37 9.43
N VAL A 25 11.29 1.24 8.77
CA VAL A 25 10.52 1.20 7.50
C VAL A 25 9.10 1.76 7.62
N LEU A 26 8.55 1.85 8.83
CA LEU A 26 7.22 2.40 9.11
C LEU A 26 7.26 3.84 9.65
N GLU A 27 8.44 4.39 9.94
CA GLU A 27 8.59 5.80 10.33
C GLU A 27 8.44 6.74 9.13
N ILE A 28 8.26 8.04 9.43
CA ILE A 28 8.16 9.07 8.39
C ILE A 28 9.51 9.13 7.66
N PRO A 29 9.54 9.05 6.31
CA PRO A 29 10.79 9.17 5.56
C PRO A 29 11.53 10.48 5.88
N PRO A 30 12.87 10.51 6.05
CA PRO A 30 13.62 11.68 6.49
C PRO A 30 13.86 12.68 5.35
N VAL A 31 12.80 13.17 4.72
CA VAL A 31 12.83 14.13 3.61
C VAL A 31 11.92 15.32 3.92
N ALA A 32 12.32 16.53 3.53
CA ALA A 32 11.51 17.74 3.79
C ALA A 32 10.20 17.72 3.00
N ASN A 33 10.23 17.20 1.77
CA ASN A 33 9.08 17.13 0.86
C ASN A 33 8.89 15.69 0.38
N LEU A 34 7.68 15.14 0.55
CA LEU A 34 7.30 13.82 0.09
C LEU A 34 6.01 13.89 -0.71
N TRP A 35 6.07 13.45 -1.98
CA TRP A 35 4.92 13.36 -2.87
C TRP A 35 4.57 11.90 -3.11
N CYS A 36 3.42 11.47 -2.61
CA CYS A 36 2.92 10.12 -2.75
C CYS A 36 1.83 10.09 -3.84
N ILE A 37 2.15 9.51 -5.00
CA ILE A 37 1.24 9.42 -6.15
C ILE A 37 0.97 7.93 -6.42
N TYR A 38 -0.30 7.51 -6.35
CA TYR A 38 -0.65 6.10 -6.56
C TYR A 38 -2.05 5.91 -7.13
N GLY A 39 -2.24 4.79 -7.83
CA GLY A 39 -3.53 4.36 -8.33
C GLY A 39 -4.42 3.76 -7.26
N ILE A 40 -5.74 3.94 -7.37
CA ILE A 40 -6.72 3.33 -6.48
C ILE A 40 -7.93 2.76 -7.24
N ASN A 41 -8.67 1.91 -6.54
CA ASN A 41 -9.97 1.35 -6.89
C ASN A 41 -9.98 0.36 -8.06
N LEU A 42 -8.84 -0.26 -8.36
CA LEU A 42 -8.76 -1.43 -9.24
C LEU A 42 -8.89 -2.72 -8.43
N LYS A 43 -9.44 -3.76 -9.06
CA LYS A 43 -9.49 -5.10 -8.48
C LYS A 43 -8.06 -5.58 -8.25
N THR A 44 -7.67 -5.77 -7.00
CA THR A 44 -6.27 -6.03 -6.62
C THR A 44 -6.18 -7.31 -5.79
N GLU A 45 -5.23 -8.18 -6.11
CA GLU A 45 -5.02 -9.47 -5.43
C GLU A 45 -4.44 -9.27 -4.03
N ILE A 46 -5.05 -9.87 -3.02
CA ILE A 46 -4.64 -9.68 -1.60
C ILE A 46 -4.51 -10.96 -0.80
N SER A 47 -5.07 -12.08 -1.28
CA SER A 47 -4.93 -13.37 -0.61
C SER A 47 -5.05 -14.50 -1.62
N TYR A 48 -4.47 -15.65 -1.25
CA TYR A 48 -4.42 -16.84 -2.08
C TYR A 48 -4.78 -18.06 -1.22
N TYR A 49 -5.72 -18.84 -1.71
CA TYR A 49 -6.15 -20.10 -1.13
C TYR A 49 -5.45 -21.24 -1.85
N TYR A 50 -4.77 -22.09 -1.09
CA TYR A 50 -4.06 -23.24 -1.64
C TYR A 50 -4.64 -24.54 -1.09
N ASN A 51 -4.71 -25.55 -1.95
CA ASN A 51 -4.88 -26.94 -1.54
C ASN A 51 -3.56 -27.70 -1.74
N SER A 52 -3.37 -28.77 -0.98
CA SER A 52 -2.23 -29.67 -1.15
C SER A 52 -2.69 -30.97 -1.82
N HIS A 53 -2.06 -31.33 -2.94
CA HIS A 53 -2.25 -32.62 -3.60
C HIS A 53 -0.87 -33.20 -3.95
N ASP A 54 -0.63 -34.47 -3.62
CA ASP A 54 0.64 -35.17 -3.87
C ASP A 54 1.89 -34.38 -3.42
N SER A 55 1.85 -33.78 -2.23
CA SER A 55 2.94 -32.94 -1.68
C SER A 55 3.27 -31.66 -2.48
N HIS A 56 2.39 -31.25 -3.40
CA HIS A 56 2.46 -29.98 -4.10
C HIS A 56 1.29 -29.07 -3.72
N TYR A 57 1.53 -27.76 -3.67
CA TYR A 57 0.50 -26.76 -3.44
C TYR A 57 -0.01 -26.20 -4.75
N HIS A 58 -1.34 -26.17 -4.90
CA HIS A 58 -2.02 -25.59 -6.04
C HIS A 58 -3.06 -24.58 -5.57
N LEU A 59 -3.38 -23.58 -6.40
CA LEU A 59 -4.49 -22.69 -6.10
C LEU A 59 -5.77 -23.49 -5.99
N ASP A 60 -6.49 -23.31 -4.89
CA ASP A 60 -7.72 -24.02 -4.64
C ASP A 60 -8.88 -23.39 -5.41
N SER A 61 -9.20 -23.94 -6.58
CA SER A 61 -10.33 -23.47 -7.37
C SER A 61 -11.67 -23.53 -6.62
N ASN A 62 -11.79 -24.44 -5.64
CA ASN A 62 -13.00 -24.59 -4.82
C ASN A 62 -13.21 -23.41 -3.85
N ALA A 63 -12.16 -22.63 -3.56
CA ALA A 63 -12.28 -21.41 -2.75
C ALA A 63 -13.21 -20.37 -3.39
N SER A 64 -13.56 -20.50 -4.68
CA SER A 64 -14.60 -19.70 -5.31
C SER A 64 -15.97 -19.81 -4.60
N ALA A 65 -16.20 -20.87 -3.83
CA ALA A 65 -17.37 -21.00 -2.95
C ALA A 65 -17.42 -19.93 -1.83
N LEU A 66 -16.29 -19.27 -1.53
CA LEU A 66 -16.18 -18.19 -0.54
C LEU A 66 -16.51 -16.80 -1.11
N ASN A 67 -16.77 -16.71 -2.42
CA ASN A 67 -16.93 -15.44 -3.12
C ASN A 67 -18.05 -14.58 -2.50
N GLY A 68 -17.69 -13.40 -2.00
CA GLY A 68 -18.66 -12.48 -1.39
C GLY A 68 -19.25 -12.95 -0.05
N THR A 69 -18.78 -14.08 0.48
CA THR A 69 -19.34 -14.70 1.69
C THR A 69 -18.43 -14.42 2.87
N VAL A 70 -18.97 -13.78 3.90
CA VAL A 70 -18.25 -13.56 5.16
C VAL A 70 -18.14 -14.90 5.90
N GLN A 71 -16.90 -15.38 6.05
CA GLN A 71 -16.56 -16.52 6.89
C GLN A 71 -15.41 -16.13 7.80
N GLU A 72 -15.67 -16.04 9.11
CA GLU A 72 -14.76 -15.45 10.10
C GLU A 72 -13.32 -15.98 10.00
N GLU A 73 -13.16 -17.29 9.77
CA GLU A 73 -11.86 -17.95 9.76
C GLU A 73 -11.11 -17.85 8.42
N VAL A 74 -11.81 -17.58 7.31
CA VAL A 74 -11.27 -17.82 5.96
C VAL A 74 -11.43 -16.62 5.02
N ASN A 75 -12.56 -15.92 5.11
CA ASN A 75 -12.87 -14.72 4.33
C ASN A 75 -13.66 -13.73 5.20
N LYS A 76 -13.04 -13.25 6.30
CA LYS A 76 -13.65 -12.37 7.28
C LYS A 76 -14.30 -11.10 6.70
N HIS A 77 -13.80 -10.67 5.54
CA HIS A 77 -14.22 -9.42 4.89
C HIS A 77 -15.15 -9.66 3.71
N GLY A 78 -15.57 -10.91 3.45
CA GLY A 78 -16.45 -11.24 2.34
C GLY A 78 -15.90 -10.81 0.98
N LEU A 79 -14.58 -10.92 0.81
CA LEU A 79 -13.88 -10.49 -0.40
C LEU A 79 -14.39 -11.29 -1.61
N PRO A 80 -14.42 -10.68 -2.80
CA PRO A 80 -14.56 -11.43 -4.03
C PRO A 80 -13.44 -12.48 -4.17
N VAL A 81 -13.81 -13.72 -4.47
CA VAL A 81 -12.87 -14.83 -4.65
C VAL A 81 -13.11 -15.49 -6.00
N SER A 82 -12.03 -15.74 -6.74
CA SER A 82 -12.09 -16.50 -7.98
C SER A 82 -10.85 -17.34 -8.15
N SER A 83 -11.04 -18.64 -8.44
CA SER A 83 -9.95 -19.58 -8.76
C SER A 83 -8.82 -19.59 -7.73
N GLY A 84 -9.16 -19.54 -6.44
CA GLY A 84 -8.19 -19.53 -5.35
C GLY A 84 -7.58 -18.16 -5.03
N VAL A 85 -8.03 -17.07 -5.66
CA VAL A 85 -7.49 -15.73 -5.40
C VAL A 85 -8.58 -14.82 -4.84
N ALA A 86 -8.28 -14.14 -3.73
CA ALA A 86 -9.14 -13.12 -3.13
C ALA A 86 -8.69 -11.72 -3.54
N PHE A 87 -9.66 -10.84 -3.75
CA PHE A 87 -9.41 -9.50 -4.26
C PHE A 87 -10.03 -8.44 -3.37
N GLU A 88 -9.34 -7.32 -3.21
CA GLU A 88 -10.00 -6.07 -2.84
C GLU A 88 -10.60 -5.39 -4.07
N THR A 89 -11.66 -4.64 -3.85
CA THR A 89 -12.36 -3.80 -4.83
C THR A 89 -12.60 -2.42 -4.25
N LYS A 90 -13.11 -1.49 -5.07
CA LYS A 90 -13.45 -0.12 -4.64
C LYS A 90 -14.37 -0.05 -3.42
N ASP A 91 -15.12 -1.12 -3.14
CA ASP A 91 -16.09 -1.23 -2.05
C ASP A 91 -15.54 -2.01 -0.85
N THR A 92 -14.29 -2.48 -0.90
CA THR A 92 -13.65 -3.21 0.20
C THR A 92 -13.37 -2.29 1.38
N PRO A 93 -13.80 -2.63 2.62
CA PRO A 93 -13.49 -1.86 3.82
C PRO A 93 -11.98 -1.80 4.10
N GLN A 94 -11.49 -0.59 4.42
CA GLN A 94 -10.12 -0.28 4.77
C GLN A 94 -10.11 0.30 6.19
N GLU A 95 -10.27 -0.58 7.19
CA GLU A 95 -10.51 -0.21 8.60
C GLU A 95 -9.48 0.79 9.15
N ALA A 96 -8.19 0.57 8.84
CA ALA A 96 -7.10 1.43 9.28
C ALA A 96 -7.21 2.89 8.77
N PHE A 97 -8.02 3.11 7.74
CA PHE A 97 -8.23 4.41 7.10
C PHE A 97 -9.69 4.89 7.19
N GLY A 98 -10.56 4.16 7.87
CA GLY A 98 -11.97 4.53 8.08
C GLY A 98 -12.77 4.74 6.79
N ARG A 99 -12.40 4.06 5.69
CA ARG A 99 -13.02 4.23 4.35
C ARG A 99 -13.11 2.92 3.60
N VAL A 100 -13.65 2.97 2.39
CA VAL A 100 -13.59 1.87 1.42
C VAL A 100 -12.60 2.20 0.30
N GLY A 101 -12.03 1.16 -0.30
CA GLY A 101 -11.15 1.30 -1.47
C GLY A 101 -10.37 0.03 -1.79
N SER A 102 -9.70 0.06 -2.93
CA SER A 102 -8.70 -0.93 -3.35
C SER A 102 -7.51 -0.25 -4.03
N GLY A 103 -6.49 -1.03 -4.34
CA GLY A 103 -5.23 -0.59 -4.89
C GLY A 103 -5.24 -0.38 -6.39
N ASP A 104 -4.06 -0.50 -6.98
CA ASP A 104 -3.76 -0.17 -8.37
C ASP A 104 -3.78 -1.40 -9.31
N GLY A 105 -4.35 -2.52 -8.87
CA GLY A 105 -4.38 -3.78 -9.59
C GLY A 105 -3.19 -4.70 -9.30
N THR A 106 -2.14 -4.19 -8.65
CA THR A 106 -0.97 -4.99 -8.21
C THR A 106 -0.70 -4.80 -6.73
N VAL A 107 -0.62 -3.56 -6.25
CA VAL A 107 -0.27 -3.21 -4.87
C VAL A 107 -1.54 -2.90 -4.09
N PRO A 108 -1.78 -3.55 -2.94
CA PRO A 108 -3.00 -3.35 -2.17
C PRO A 108 -3.14 -1.92 -1.61
N PHE A 109 -4.38 -1.47 -1.42
CA PHE A 109 -4.66 -0.11 -0.90
C PHE A 109 -3.95 0.17 0.41
N CYS A 110 -3.93 -0.80 1.34
CA CYS A 110 -3.32 -0.60 2.66
C CYS A 110 -1.82 -0.29 2.61
N SER A 111 -1.12 -0.78 1.58
CA SER A 111 0.29 -0.47 1.35
C SER A 111 0.45 0.91 0.72
N LEU A 112 -0.33 1.22 -0.31
CA LEU A 112 -0.27 2.51 -1.01
C LEU A 112 -0.66 3.69 -0.11
N ALA A 113 -1.72 3.52 0.68
CA ALA A 113 -2.29 4.53 1.56
C ALA A 113 -1.50 4.73 2.86
N TYR A 114 -0.42 3.97 3.11
CA TYR A 114 0.35 4.09 4.36
C TYR A 114 0.91 5.51 4.59
N CYS A 115 1.15 6.25 3.50
CA CYS A 115 1.55 7.66 3.55
C CYS A 115 0.58 8.58 4.29
N HIS A 116 -0.71 8.23 4.42
CA HIS A 116 -1.65 8.97 5.28
C HIS A 116 -1.25 8.90 6.76
N GLN A 117 -0.69 7.76 7.21
CA GLN A 117 -0.17 7.64 8.57
C GLN A 117 1.08 8.50 8.76
N TRP A 118 1.99 8.53 7.78
CA TRP A 118 3.14 9.42 7.81
C TRP A 118 2.72 10.88 7.92
N LYS A 119 1.73 11.30 7.12
CA LYS A 119 1.19 12.66 7.17
C LYS A 119 0.61 13.00 8.54
N ALA A 120 -0.25 12.15 9.08
CA ALA A 120 -0.85 12.37 10.41
C ALA A 120 0.23 12.47 11.51
N ARG A 121 1.25 11.61 11.48
CA ARG A 121 2.35 11.67 12.45
C ARG A 121 3.23 12.91 12.25
N ALA A 122 3.47 13.34 11.01
CA ALA A 122 4.25 14.54 10.72
C ALA A 122 3.57 15.80 11.28
N GLU A 123 2.25 15.87 11.15
CA GLU A 123 1.39 16.92 11.71
C GLU A 123 1.38 16.88 13.25
N GLU A 124 1.19 15.71 13.85
CA GLU A 124 1.22 15.52 15.31
C GLU A 124 2.57 15.91 15.93
N LYS A 125 3.66 15.43 15.35
CA LYS A 125 5.04 15.72 15.80
C LYS A 125 5.52 17.12 15.41
N LYS A 126 4.74 17.89 14.63
CA LYS A 126 5.09 19.22 14.09
C LYS A 126 6.47 19.24 13.41
N THR A 127 6.74 18.23 12.59
CA THR A 127 8.05 18.05 11.94
C THR A 127 8.40 19.12 10.91
N GLY A 128 7.41 19.86 10.41
CA GLY A 128 7.58 20.77 9.27
C GLY A 128 7.67 20.07 7.91
N GLN A 129 7.60 18.74 7.85
CA GLN A 129 7.65 17.99 6.61
C GLN A 129 6.37 18.21 5.79
N ASN A 130 6.53 18.48 4.50
CA ASN A 130 5.44 18.63 3.55
C ASN A 130 5.13 17.29 2.87
N ILE A 131 4.00 16.67 3.25
CA ILE A 131 3.55 15.39 2.69
C ILE A 131 2.28 15.61 1.85
N VAL A 132 2.43 15.44 0.54
CA VAL A 132 1.38 15.61 -0.46
C VAL A 132 0.96 14.23 -0.97
N ILE A 133 -0.34 13.95 -0.96
CA ILE A 133 -0.91 12.64 -1.34
C ILE A 133 -1.86 12.84 -2.53
N HIS A 134 -1.62 12.08 -3.60
CA HIS A 134 -2.41 12.06 -4.82
C HIS A 134 -2.92 10.65 -5.10
N GLU A 135 -4.18 10.41 -4.75
CA GLU A 135 -4.89 9.18 -5.09
C GLU A 135 -5.53 9.32 -6.48
N LEU A 136 -5.16 8.45 -7.41
CA LEU A 136 -5.61 8.54 -8.79
C LEU A 136 -6.55 7.38 -9.12
N HIS A 137 -7.81 7.71 -9.42
CA HIS A 137 -8.85 6.71 -9.63
C HIS A 137 -8.60 5.90 -10.92
N GLN A 138 -8.73 4.56 -10.82
CA GLN A 138 -8.61 3.62 -11.95
C GLN A 138 -7.28 3.72 -12.70
N LYS A 139 -6.18 4.05 -12.01
CA LYS A 139 -4.84 4.02 -12.60
C LYS A 139 -4.15 2.71 -12.24
N GLU A 140 -3.81 1.93 -13.26
CA GLU A 140 -3.15 0.64 -13.07
C GLU A 140 -1.65 0.81 -12.87
N HIS A 141 -1.08 -0.04 -12.01
CA HIS A 141 0.30 -0.02 -11.53
C HIS A 141 1.36 0.36 -12.58
N ARG A 142 1.29 -0.21 -13.79
CA ARG A 142 2.28 0.04 -14.85
C ARG A 142 1.86 1.14 -15.80
N THR A 143 0.59 1.14 -16.18
CA THR A 143 0.05 2.08 -17.17
C THR A 143 -0.02 3.51 -16.66
N MET A 144 -0.09 3.70 -15.34
CA MET A 144 -0.11 5.04 -14.73
C MET A 144 1.12 5.88 -15.08
N LEU A 145 2.27 5.25 -15.37
CA LEU A 145 3.50 5.97 -15.76
C LEU A 145 3.40 6.65 -17.14
N LYS A 146 2.40 6.31 -17.95
CA LYS A 146 2.12 6.93 -19.25
C LYS A 146 0.89 7.82 -19.22
N ASP A 147 0.29 8.00 -18.05
CA ASP A 147 -0.93 8.77 -17.89
C ASP A 147 -0.60 10.25 -17.77
N ASP A 148 -1.25 11.08 -18.59
CA ASP A 148 -0.99 12.52 -18.62
C ASP A 148 -1.25 13.16 -17.25
N VAL A 149 -2.24 12.68 -16.48
CA VAL A 149 -2.51 13.21 -15.14
C VAL A 149 -1.38 12.90 -14.17
N VAL A 150 -0.76 11.72 -14.27
CA VAL A 150 0.40 11.36 -13.44
C VAL A 150 1.60 12.21 -13.83
N ILE A 151 1.84 12.38 -15.13
CA ILE A 151 2.92 13.21 -15.66
C ILE A 151 2.73 14.66 -15.19
N ASP A 152 1.53 15.20 -15.29
CA ASP A 152 1.19 16.55 -14.80
C ASP A 152 1.48 16.69 -13.30
N LYS A 153 1.14 15.68 -12.47
CA LYS A 153 1.44 15.70 -11.03
C LYS A 153 2.94 15.64 -10.74
N ILE A 154 3.70 14.91 -11.54
CA ILE A 154 5.17 14.88 -11.44
C ILE A 154 5.75 16.23 -11.84
N LEU A 155 5.24 16.84 -12.92
CA LEU A 155 5.66 18.18 -13.36
C LEU A 155 5.31 19.24 -12.31
N ASP A 156 4.11 19.19 -11.71
CA ASP A 156 3.73 20.04 -10.59
C ASP A 156 4.76 19.93 -9.46
N CYS A 157 5.15 18.72 -9.07
CA CYS A 157 6.17 18.49 -8.05
C CYS A 157 7.54 19.10 -8.42
N LEU A 158 7.97 18.97 -9.68
CA LEU A 158 9.28 19.44 -10.14
C LEU A 158 9.33 20.96 -10.32
N LEU A 159 8.20 21.59 -10.61
CA LEU A 159 8.09 23.01 -10.92
C LEU A 159 7.61 23.84 -9.72
N THR A 160 7.09 23.20 -8.67
CA THR A 160 6.76 23.88 -7.41
C THR A 160 8.06 24.40 -6.78
N PRO A 161 8.22 25.71 -6.57
CA PRO A 161 9.38 26.26 -5.89
C PRO A 161 9.54 25.60 -4.52
N ALA A 162 10.77 25.30 -4.11
CA ALA A 162 11.03 24.95 -2.73
C ALA A 162 10.60 26.13 -1.85
N ASP A 163 9.78 25.88 -0.83
CA ASP A 163 9.39 26.93 0.12
C ASP A 163 10.65 27.56 0.71
N GLU A 164 10.91 28.83 0.37
CA GLU A 164 12.07 29.59 0.83
C GLU A 164 12.04 29.85 2.36
N ASN A 165 10.96 29.46 3.04
CA ASN A 165 10.76 29.64 4.47
C ASN A 165 10.93 28.34 5.30
N ALA A 166 11.44 27.27 4.71
CA ALA A 166 11.84 26.07 5.44
C ALA A 166 13.24 26.24 6.06
N GLU A 167 13.37 27.18 7.01
CA GLU A 167 14.51 27.31 7.94
C GLU A 167 14.11 26.91 9.36
#